data_AF-A0AAJ3HIV7-F1
#
_entry.id   AF-A0AAJ3HIV7-F1
#
_cell.length_a   1.000
_cell.length_b   1.000
_cell.length_c   1.000
_cell.angle_alpha   90.00
_cell.angle_beta   90.00
_cell.angle_gamma   90.00
#
_symmetry.space_group_name_H-M   'P 1'
#
loop_
_entity.id
_entity.type
_entity.pdbx_description
1 polymer ?
#
loop_
_entity_poly.entity_id
_entity_poly.type
_entity_poly.pdbx_seq_one_letter_code
_entity_poly.pdbx_strand_id
1 'polypeptide(L)'
;MRESPDRPVAVRATAFRGTSRWRRRPLRFVGYDALLPDGSVRFDVDLAAAMPAHPADASTRDTNVHDRCPEVGGGPWVDGFGRAVDGPDDGGPPLSARRRARPRPTDLPDRRPSAKAGRRWRTGFGVTALGLGALLVIGPLRDTPLGFLGAVSALVGVAALAGLVPRARRWW
;
A
#
# COMPACT_ATOMS: atom_id res chain seq x y z
N MET A 1 -20.24 16.12 -19.32
CA MET A 1 -19.45 15.23 -18.44
C MET A 1 -20.22 15.15 -17.13
N ARG A 2 -20.85 14.01 -16.79
CA ARG A 2 -21.66 13.92 -15.56
C ARG A 2 -20.70 13.88 -14.37
N GLU A 3 -20.68 14.95 -13.57
CA GLU A 3 -20.10 14.92 -12.23
C GLU A 3 -20.81 13.83 -11.44
N SER A 4 -20.10 12.77 -11.08
CA SER A 4 -20.59 11.85 -10.05
C SER A 4 -20.69 12.65 -8.75
N PRO A 5 -21.86 12.72 -8.10
CA PRO A 5 -22.06 13.54 -6.90
C PRO A 5 -21.15 13.12 -5.73
N ASP A 6 -20.55 11.92 -5.82
CA ASP A 6 -19.62 11.39 -4.82
C ASP A 6 -18.14 11.70 -5.09
N ARG A 7 -17.80 12.34 -6.23
CA ARG A 7 -16.41 12.64 -6.56
C ARG A 7 -15.95 13.91 -5.82
N PRO A 8 -14.86 13.85 -5.04
CA PRO A 8 -14.30 15.03 -4.40
C PRO A 8 -13.94 16.13 -5.40
N VAL A 9 -14.20 17.37 -5.03
CA VAL A 9 -13.80 18.57 -5.78
C VAL A 9 -12.39 19.04 -5.41
N ALA A 10 -11.99 18.82 -4.15
CA ALA A 10 -10.68 19.17 -3.64
C ALA A 10 -10.23 18.23 -2.53
N VAL A 11 -8.94 18.25 -2.23
CA VAL A 11 -8.32 17.50 -1.14
C VAL A 11 -7.32 18.36 -0.39
N ARG A 12 -7.10 18.08 0.89
CA ARG A 12 -5.99 18.67 1.64
C ARG A 12 -5.25 17.61 2.44
N ALA A 13 -3.98 17.86 2.72
CA ALA A 13 -3.26 17.10 3.73
C ALA A 13 -3.47 17.75 5.10
N THR A 14 -3.72 16.93 6.11
CA THR A 14 -3.88 17.38 7.49
C THR A 14 -2.85 16.65 8.35
N ALA A 15 -1.93 17.42 8.92
CA ALA A 15 -0.88 16.92 9.78
C ALA A 15 -1.29 16.93 11.25
N PHE A 16 -0.84 15.92 11.98
CA PHE A 16 -1.11 15.78 13.40
C PHE A 16 0.13 15.27 14.13
N ARG A 17 0.29 15.70 15.39
CA ARG A 17 1.30 15.14 16.30
C ARG A 17 0.68 14.01 17.11
N GLY A 18 1.30 12.83 17.06
CA GLY A 18 0.98 11.71 17.92
C GLY A 18 2.24 11.13 18.56
N THR A 19 2.07 10.12 19.39
CA THR A 19 3.19 9.38 19.98
C THR A 19 3.35 8.01 19.33
N SER A 20 4.59 7.61 19.06
CA SER A 20 4.92 6.24 18.68
C SER A 20 4.59 5.31 19.84
N ARG A 21 3.79 4.26 19.60
CA ARG A 21 3.48 3.26 20.64
C ARG A 21 4.72 2.51 21.12
N TRP A 22 5.70 2.32 20.24
CA TRP A 22 6.87 1.47 20.50
C TRP A 22 8.04 2.23 21.10
N ARG A 23 8.33 3.43 20.59
CA ARG A 23 9.48 4.24 21.06
C ARG A 23 9.08 5.44 21.91
N ARG A 24 7.77 5.67 22.15
CA ARG A 24 7.21 6.84 22.86
C ARG A 24 7.70 8.20 22.35
N ARG A 25 8.28 8.26 21.16
CA ARG A 25 8.74 9.50 20.52
C ARG A 25 7.59 10.21 19.82
N PRO A 26 7.59 11.56 19.77
CA PRO A 26 6.64 12.30 18.95
C PRO A 26 6.83 11.93 17.47
N LEU A 27 5.73 11.66 16.79
CA LEU A 27 5.67 11.38 15.36
C LEU A 27 4.63 12.29 14.72
N ARG A 28 4.98 12.81 13.54
CA ARG A 28 4.05 13.50 12.65
C ARG A 28 3.31 12.47 11.82
N PHE A 29 1.98 12.52 11.86
CA PHE A 29 1.09 11.74 11.02
C PHE A 29 0.41 12.68 10.03
N VAL A 30 0.31 12.27 8.77
CA VAL A 30 -0.42 13.01 7.74
C VAL A 30 -1.59 12.14 7.28
N GLY A 31 -2.79 12.68 7.32
CA GLY A 31 -3.98 12.11 6.69
C GLY A 31 -4.49 13.06 5.61
N TYR A 32 -5.42 12.60 4.78
CA TYR A 32 -6.01 13.44 3.74
C TYR A 32 -7.51 13.59 3.97
N ASP A 33 -7.98 14.80 3.71
CA ASP A 33 -9.40 15.13 3.73
C ASP A 33 -9.85 15.44 2.32
N ALA A 34 -11.06 15.05 1.97
CA ALA A 34 -11.70 15.34 0.70
C ALA A 34 -12.89 16.27 0.92
N LEU A 35 -12.95 17.34 0.14
CA LEU A 35 -14.12 18.22 0.03
C LEU A 35 -15.03 17.66 -1.06
N LEU A 36 -16.28 17.39 -0.70
CA LEU A 36 -17.31 16.93 -1.62
C LEU A 36 -18.04 18.12 -2.28
N PRO A 37 -18.73 17.91 -3.41
CA PRO A 37 -19.47 18.96 -4.10
C PRO A 37 -20.58 19.62 -3.25
N ASP A 38 -21.10 18.90 -2.26
CA ASP A 38 -22.12 19.40 -1.31
C ASP A 38 -21.52 20.28 -0.19
N GLY A 39 -20.20 20.52 -0.21
CA GLY A 39 -19.47 21.26 0.82
C GLY A 39 -19.13 20.42 2.05
N SER A 40 -19.52 19.14 2.10
CA SER A 40 -19.16 18.26 3.20
C SER A 40 -17.70 17.81 3.10
N VAL A 41 -17.08 17.60 4.27
CA VAL A 41 -15.71 17.11 4.35
C VAL A 41 -15.68 15.65 4.78
N ARG A 42 -15.06 14.81 3.95
CA ARG A 42 -14.76 13.42 4.28
C ARG A 42 -13.31 13.29 4.73
N PHE A 43 -13.10 12.76 5.93
CA PHE A 43 -11.79 12.68 6.58
C PHE A 43 -11.09 11.32 6.34
N ASP A 44 -9.75 11.31 6.40
CA ASP A 44 -8.87 10.13 6.27
C ASP A 44 -9.11 9.30 4.99
N VAL A 45 -9.24 10.00 3.86
CA VAL A 45 -9.42 9.36 2.55
C VAL A 45 -8.08 8.86 1.98
N ASP A 46 -8.14 7.80 1.17
CA ASP A 46 -7.02 7.45 0.29
C ASP A 46 -6.96 8.48 -0.85
N LEU A 47 -5.94 9.34 -0.83
CA LEU A 47 -5.75 10.40 -1.81
C LEU A 47 -5.76 9.90 -3.27
N ALA A 48 -5.19 8.72 -3.53
CA ALA A 48 -5.13 8.17 -4.88
C ALA A 48 -6.49 7.66 -5.36
N ALA A 49 -7.28 7.09 -4.44
CA ALA A 49 -8.62 6.59 -4.76
C ALA A 49 -9.67 7.70 -4.80
N ALA A 50 -9.59 8.66 -3.89
CA ALA A 50 -10.55 9.75 -3.74
C ALA A 50 -10.47 10.72 -4.91
N MET A 51 -9.26 11.11 -5.32
CA MET A 51 -9.08 12.06 -6.42
C MET A 51 -8.05 11.52 -7.42
N PRO A 52 -8.42 10.55 -8.27
CA PRO A 52 -7.50 9.98 -9.24
C PRO A 52 -7.04 11.09 -10.19
N ALA A 53 -5.74 11.37 -10.15
CA ALA A 53 -5.09 12.38 -10.98
C ALA A 53 -4.58 11.75 -12.27
N HIS A 54 -4.54 12.55 -13.34
CA HIS A 54 -3.79 12.17 -14.53
C HIS A 54 -2.30 12.08 -14.15
N PRO A 55 -1.49 11.17 -14.73
CA PRO A 55 -0.09 11.00 -14.36
C PRO A 55 0.75 12.29 -14.46
N ALA A 56 0.37 13.19 -15.38
CA ALA A 56 0.99 14.51 -15.56
C ALA A 56 0.71 15.49 -14.40
N ASP A 57 -0.44 15.34 -13.75
CA ASP A 57 -0.91 16.25 -12.68
C ASP A 57 -0.68 15.64 -11.28
N ALA A 58 -0.42 14.34 -11.20
CA ALA A 58 -0.21 13.61 -9.96
C ALA A 58 0.99 14.17 -9.15
N SER A 59 2.11 14.47 -9.82
CA SER A 59 3.30 15.04 -9.15
C SER A 59 3.05 16.45 -8.62
N THR A 60 2.36 17.30 -9.39
CA THR A 60 2.02 18.67 -8.99
C THR A 60 1.04 18.67 -7.81
N ARG A 61 0.02 17.82 -7.86
CA ARG A 61 -0.93 17.63 -6.77
C ARG A 61 -0.23 17.10 -5.52
N ASP A 62 0.56 16.05 -5.64
CA ASP A 62 1.27 15.48 -4.50
C ASP A 62 2.22 16.51 -3.88
N THR A 63 2.96 17.28 -4.69
CA THR A 63 3.82 18.39 -4.23
C THR A 63 3.01 19.43 -3.47
N ASN A 64 1.92 19.94 -4.06
CA ASN A 64 1.13 21.01 -3.43
C ASN A 64 0.36 20.54 -2.19
N VAL A 65 -0.05 19.28 -2.14
CA VAL A 65 -0.71 18.67 -0.99
C VAL A 65 0.29 18.35 0.12
N HIS A 66 1.49 17.85 -0.21
CA HIS A 66 2.47 17.42 0.78
C HIS A 66 3.41 18.51 1.26
N ASP A 67 3.99 19.29 0.35
CA ASP A 67 5.03 20.25 0.70
C ASP A 67 4.45 21.48 1.41
N ARG A 68 3.19 21.80 1.11
CA ARG A 68 2.44 22.87 1.80
C ARG A 68 1.69 22.38 3.03
N CYS A 69 1.84 21.11 3.40
CA CYS A 69 1.23 20.59 4.62
C CYS A 69 1.97 21.14 5.84
N PRO A 70 1.30 21.88 6.75
CA PRO A 70 1.93 22.45 7.93
C PRO A 70 2.41 21.37 8.90
N GLU A 71 3.20 21.73 9.91
CA GLU A 71 3.64 20.77 10.91
C GLU A 71 2.47 20.14 11.70
N VAL A 72 1.44 20.95 11.98
CA VAL A 72 0.20 20.56 12.66
C VAL A 72 -0.95 21.35 12.03
N GLY A 73 -2.07 20.68 11.77
CA GLY A 73 -3.28 21.29 11.19
C GLY A 73 -3.47 20.94 9.72
N GLY A 74 -4.52 21.53 9.14
CA GLY A 74 -4.85 21.38 7.72
C GLY A 74 -3.96 22.26 6.85
N GLY A 75 -3.43 21.68 5.78
CA GLY A 75 -2.86 22.44 4.68
C GLY A 75 -3.95 23.01 3.76
N PRO A 76 -3.55 23.72 2.70
CA PRO A 76 -4.49 24.30 1.74
C PRO A 76 -5.32 23.21 1.04
N TRP A 77 -6.55 23.55 0.68
CA TRP A 77 -7.34 22.72 -0.22
C TRP A 77 -6.78 22.80 -1.63
N VAL A 78 -6.67 21.66 -2.29
CA VAL A 78 -6.06 21.49 -3.61
C VAL A 78 -7.03 20.74 -4.52
N ASP A 79 -7.34 21.30 -5.69
CA ASP A 79 -8.23 20.67 -6.66
C ASP A 79 -7.56 19.53 -7.45
N GLY A 80 -8.33 18.89 -8.34
CA GLY A 80 -7.85 17.83 -9.23
C GLY A 80 -6.69 18.22 -10.15
N PHE A 81 -6.47 19.51 -10.36
CA PHE A 81 -5.42 20.08 -11.21
C PHE A 81 -4.21 20.56 -10.39
N GLY A 82 -4.22 20.35 -9.07
CA GLY A 82 -3.14 20.79 -8.19
C GLY A 82 -3.20 22.26 -7.81
N ARG A 83 -4.30 22.98 -8.06
CA ARG A 83 -4.45 24.41 -7.71
C ARG A 83 -5.03 24.54 -6.31
N ALA A 84 -4.56 25.55 -5.57
CA ALA A 84 -5.16 25.89 -4.29
C ALA A 84 -6.57 26.47 -4.51
N VAL A 85 -7.53 26.00 -3.72
CA VAL A 85 -8.93 26.46 -3.74
C VAL A 85 -9.37 26.82 -2.33
N ASP A 86 -10.42 27.64 -2.24
CA ASP A 86 -11.05 27.94 -0.97
C ASP A 86 -11.82 26.73 -0.46
N GLY A 87 -11.81 26.53 0.85
CA GLY A 87 -12.56 25.48 1.50
C GLY A 87 -12.61 25.69 3.01
N PRO A 88 -13.36 24.83 3.71
CA PRO A 88 -13.54 24.94 5.15
C PRO A 88 -12.22 24.88 5.93
N ASP A 89 -12.02 25.82 6.85
CA ASP A 89 -10.82 25.95 7.70
C ASP A 89 -10.78 24.97 8.87
N ASP A 90 -11.85 24.22 9.10
CA ASP A 90 -11.97 23.29 10.19
C ASP A 90 -10.81 22.30 10.12
N GLY A 91 -9.85 22.39 11.06
CA GLY A 91 -8.65 21.56 11.15
C GLY A 91 -8.92 20.05 11.33
N GLY A 92 -10.17 19.66 11.18
CA GLY A 92 -10.70 18.31 11.26
C GLY A 92 -10.75 17.80 12.70
N PRO A 93 -11.38 16.64 12.90
CA PRO A 93 -11.46 16.02 14.21
C PRO A 93 -10.06 15.62 14.71
N PRO A 94 -9.86 15.60 16.04
CA PRO A 94 -8.57 15.25 16.64
C PRO A 94 -8.09 13.86 16.22
N LEU A 95 -6.78 13.65 16.25
CA LEU A 95 -6.08 12.42 15.84
C LEU A 95 -6.68 11.15 16.48
N SER A 96 -7.17 11.26 17.72
CA SER A 96 -7.82 10.18 18.46
C SER A 96 -9.16 9.76 17.84
N ALA A 97 -9.96 10.71 17.37
CA ALA A 97 -11.22 10.45 16.67
C ALA A 97 -10.95 9.84 15.28
N ARG A 98 -9.96 10.36 14.54
CA ARG A 98 -9.55 9.79 13.25
C ARG A 98 -9.04 8.34 13.39
N ARG A 99 -8.21 8.06 14.40
CA ARG A 99 -7.74 6.67 14.65
C ARG A 99 -8.86 5.69 14.95
N ARG A 100 -9.96 6.13 15.57
CA ARG A 100 -11.13 5.29 15.85
C ARG A 100 -11.99 5.09 14.61
N ALA A 101 -12.08 6.11 13.76
CA ALA A 101 -12.83 6.06 12.50
C ALA A 101 -12.10 5.28 11.39
N ARG A 102 -10.79 5.03 11.55
CA ARG A 102 -10.00 4.28 10.58
C ARG A 102 -10.52 2.84 10.49
N PRO A 103 -10.89 2.34 9.29
CA PRO A 103 -11.21 0.93 9.10
C PRO A 103 -10.07 0.08 9.64
N ARG A 104 -10.37 -0.90 10.49
CA ARG A 104 -9.31 -1.83 10.93
C ARG A 104 -8.76 -2.54 9.68
N PRO A 105 -7.52 -3.03 9.71
CA PRO A 105 -6.97 -3.83 8.62
C PRO A 105 -7.88 -5.01 8.21
N THR A 106 -8.70 -5.51 9.13
CA THR A 106 -9.74 -6.52 8.90
C THR A 106 -10.98 -6.03 8.14
N ASP A 107 -11.22 -4.72 8.12
CA ASP A 107 -12.42 -4.10 7.56
C ASP A 107 -12.18 -3.58 6.12
N LEU A 108 -10.93 -3.62 5.65
CA LEU A 108 -10.59 -3.28 4.28
C LEU A 108 -10.84 -4.51 3.38
N PRO A 109 -11.55 -4.36 2.25
CA PRO A 109 -11.64 -5.44 1.28
C PRO A 109 -10.23 -5.83 0.85
N ASP A 110 -9.95 -7.12 0.95
CA ASP A 110 -8.64 -7.74 0.74
C ASP A 110 -7.95 -7.11 -0.49
N ARG A 111 -6.96 -6.24 -0.26
CA ARG A 111 -6.20 -5.61 -1.34
C ARG A 111 -5.42 -6.73 -2.00
N ARG A 112 -5.99 -7.32 -3.06
CA ARG A 112 -5.42 -8.48 -3.76
C ARG A 112 -3.92 -8.21 -3.95
N PRO A 113 -3.04 -9.01 -3.32
CA PRO A 113 -1.62 -8.79 -3.44
C PRO A 113 -1.29 -8.78 -4.94
N SER A 114 -0.62 -7.72 -5.39
CA SER A 114 -0.31 -7.59 -6.81
C SER A 114 0.35 -8.88 -7.29
N ALA A 115 -0.16 -9.48 -8.37
CA ALA A 115 0.33 -10.77 -8.87
C ALA A 115 1.86 -10.78 -9.10
N LYS A 116 2.45 -9.59 -9.29
CA LYS A 116 3.89 -9.35 -9.38
C LYS A 116 4.65 -9.59 -8.06
N ALA A 117 4.09 -9.19 -6.92
CA ALA A 117 4.68 -9.40 -5.59
C ALA A 117 4.69 -10.89 -5.19
N GLY A 118 3.57 -11.58 -5.43
CA GLY A 118 3.48 -13.04 -5.21
C GLY A 118 4.45 -13.83 -6.09
N ARG A 119 4.66 -13.40 -7.34
CA ARG A 119 5.62 -14.04 -8.26
C ARG A 119 7.06 -13.89 -7.76
N ARG A 120 7.50 -12.69 -7.37
CA ARG A 120 8.86 -12.44 -6.86
C ARG A 120 9.17 -13.23 -5.59
N TRP A 121 8.23 -13.29 -4.66
CA TRP A 121 8.41 -14.02 -3.41
C TRP A 121 8.51 -15.54 -3.65
N ARG A 122 7.68 -16.07 -4.56
CA ARG A 122 7.75 -17.48 -4.99
C ARG A 122 9.07 -17.82 -5.70
N THR A 123 9.60 -16.92 -6.52
CA THR A 123 10.91 -17.13 -7.17
C THR A 123 12.04 -17.15 -6.14
N GLY A 124 12.06 -16.21 -5.21
CA GLY A 124 13.08 -16.16 -4.16
C GLY A 124 13.06 -17.41 -3.28
N PHE A 125 11.87 -17.77 -2.77
CA PHE A 125 11.71 -18.97 -1.93
C PHE A 125 12.07 -20.26 -2.69
N GLY A 126 11.64 -20.39 -3.95
CA GLY A 126 11.93 -21.56 -4.78
C GLY A 126 13.42 -21.75 -5.05
N VAL A 127 14.15 -20.67 -5.35
CA VAL A 127 15.61 -20.73 -5.57
C VAL A 127 16.35 -21.09 -4.28
N THR A 128 15.98 -20.49 -3.14
CA THR A 128 16.63 -20.79 -1.86
C THR A 128 16.37 -22.23 -1.42
N ALA A 129 15.12 -22.71 -1.52
CA ALA A 129 14.76 -24.09 -1.16
C ALA A 129 15.48 -25.11 -2.06
N LEU A 130 15.55 -24.86 -3.38
CA LEU A 130 16.23 -25.75 -4.32
C LEU A 130 17.75 -25.77 -4.08
N GLY A 131 18.37 -24.61 -3.85
CA GLY A 131 19.80 -24.52 -3.56
C GLY A 131 20.18 -25.22 -2.24
N LEU A 132 19.40 -25.01 -1.18
CA LEU A 132 19.63 -25.64 0.11
C LEU A 132 19.37 -27.16 0.05
N GLY A 133 18.30 -27.59 -0.64
CA GLY A 133 17.99 -29.00 -0.84
C GLY A 133 19.07 -29.73 -1.64
N ALA A 134 19.55 -29.15 -2.75
CA ALA A 134 20.64 -29.73 -3.55
C ALA A 134 21.96 -29.82 -2.76
N LEU A 135 22.28 -28.80 -1.96
CA LEU A 135 23.46 -28.80 -1.09
C LEU A 135 23.42 -29.92 -0.05
N LEU A 136 22.24 -30.21 0.51
CA LEU A 136 22.06 -31.28 1.51
C LEU A 136 22.09 -32.68 0.88
N VAL A 137 21.64 -32.83 -0.37
CA VAL A 137 21.64 -34.11 -1.10
C VAL A 137 23.02 -34.47 -1.64
N ILE A 138 23.79 -33.48 -2.11
CA ILE A 138 25.13 -33.70 -2.71
C ILE A 138 26.23 -33.62 -1.65
N GLY A 139 25.96 -32.96 -0.52
CA GLY A 139 26.91 -32.71 0.55
C GLY A 139 27.17 -33.89 1.50
N PRO A 140 28.03 -33.68 2.51
CA PRO A 140 28.50 -34.72 3.43
C PRO A 140 27.42 -35.29 4.36
N LEU A 141 26.20 -34.73 4.32
CA LEU A 141 25.07 -35.12 5.15
C LEU A 141 24.08 -36.06 4.43
N ARG A 142 24.41 -36.53 3.21
CA ARG A 142 23.54 -37.36 2.38
C ARG A 142 23.05 -38.64 3.06
N ASP A 143 23.88 -39.24 3.92
CA ASP A 143 23.62 -40.54 4.56
C ASP A 143 22.88 -40.38 5.91
N THR A 144 22.43 -39.15 6.22
CA THR A 144 21.68 -38.81 7.45
C THR A 144 20.20 -38.52 7.13
N PRO A 145 19.27 -38.57 8.10
CA PRO A 145 17.87 -38.17 7.88
C PRO A 145 17.69 -36.72 7.37
N LEU A 146 18.72 -35.88 7.52
CA LEU A 146 18.77 -34.53 6.92
C LEU A 146 18.89 -34.58 5.38
N GLY A 147 19.48 -35.63 4.81
CA GLY A 147 19.50 -35.87 3.36
C GLY A 147 18.10 -36.10 2.77
N PHE A 148 17.24 -36.82 3.50
CA PHE A 148 15.82 -37.02 3.11
C PHE A 148 15.04 -35.70 3.14
N LEU A 149 15.23 -34.88 4.18
CA LEU A 149 14.67 -33.52 4.25
C LEU A 149 15.19 -32.63 3.11
N GLY A 150 16.46 -32.79 2.72
CA GLY A 150 17.04 -32.13 1.54
C GLY A 150 16.36 -32.52 0.24
N ALA A 151 16.07 -33.81 0.03
CA ALA A 151 15.35 -34.30 -1.15
C ALA A 151 13.90 -33.78 -1.23
N VAL A 152 13.17 -33.78 -0.10
CA VAL A 152 11.81 -33.22 -0.03
C VAL A 152 11.84 -31.71 -0.32
N SER A 153 12.81 -30.98 0.25
CA SER A 153 12.95 -29.54 0.00
C SER A 153 13.26 -29.23 -1.47
N ALA A 154 14.14 -30.01 -2.11
CA ALA A 154 14.45 -29.87 -3.52
C ALA A 154 13.23 -30.13 -4.42
N LEU A 155 12.43 -31.17 -4.12
CA LEU A 155 11.18 -31.46 -4.83
C LEU A 155 10.14 -30.34 -4.69
N VAL A 156 9.99 -29.77 -3.49
CA VAL A 156 9.11 -28.62 -3.25
C VAL A 156 9.60 -27.38 -4.01
N GLY A 157 10.92 -27.13 -4.04
CA GLY A 157 11.53 -26.05 -4.82
C GLY A 157 11.28 -26.19 -6.33
N VAL A 158 11.46 -27.39 -6.88
CA VAL A 158 11.17 -27.69 -8.29
C VAL A 158 9.68 -27.51 -8.61
N ALA A 159 8.78 -28.01 -7.77
CA ALA A 159 7.33 -27.85 -7.98
C ALA A 159 6.89 -26.37 -7.96
N ALA A 160 7.45 -25.58 -7.04
CA ALA A 160 7.18 -24.15 -6.94
C ALA A 160 7.67 -23.37 -8.18
N LEU A 161 8.81 -23.77 -8.75
CA LEU A 161 9.35 -23.18 -9.98
C LEU A 161 8.64 -23.68 -11.25
N ALA A 162 8.19 -24.93 -11.30
CA ALA A 162 7.42 -25.48 -12.42
C ALA A 162 6.08 -24.74 -12.61
N GLY A 163 5.45 -24.28 -11.51
CA GLY A 163 4.26 -23.43 -11.55
C GLY A 163 4.49 -22.02 -12.11
N LEU A 164 5.75 -21.61 -12.35
CA LEU A 164 6.10 -20.33 -12.98
C LEU A 164 6.23 -20.42 -14.50
N VAL A 165 6.39 -21.64 -15.04
CA VAL A 165 6.43 -21.88 -16.49
C VAL A 165 5.03 -21.63 -17.05
N PRO A 166 4.83 -20.63 -17.93
CA PRO A 166 3.56 -20.47 -18.62
C PRO A 166 3.29 -21.76 -19.38
N ARG A 167 2.11 -22.38 -19.21
CA ARG A 167 1.63 -23.45 -20.08
C ARG A 167 1.46 -22.89 -21.50
N ALA A 168 2.57 -22.80 -22.23
CA ALA A 168 2.56 -22.56 -23.65
C ALA A 168 2.07 -23.85 -24.33
N ARG A 169 0.86 -23.77 -24.88
CA ARG A 169 0.26 -24.65 -25.90
C ARG A 169 0.06 -26.12 -25.50
N ARG A 170 -1.17 -26.43 -25.08
CA ARG A 170 -1.87 -27.63 -25.56
C ARG A 170 -3.01 -27.15 -26.47
N TRP A 171 -2.73 -27.12 -27.77
CA TRP A 171 -3.74 -27.17 -28.82
C TRP A 171 -3.80 -28.62 -29.26
N TRP A 172 -4.79 -29.37 -28.79
CA TRP A 172 -5.42 -30.52 -29.43
C TRP A 172 -6.89 -30.41 -29.09
#